data_AF-A0A7M2XQQ1-F1
#
_entry.id   AF-A0A7M2XQQ1-F1
#
_cell.length_a   1.000
_cell.length_b   1.000
_cell.length_c   1.000
_cell.angle_alpha   90.00
_cell.angle_beta   90.00
_cell.angle_gamma   90.00
#
_symmetry.space_group_name_H-M   'P 1'
#
loop_
_entity.id
_entity.type
_entity.pdbx_description
1 polymer ?
#
loop_
_entity_poly.entity_id
_entity_poly.type
_entity_poly.pdbx_seq_one_letter_code
_entity_poly.pdbx_strand_id
1 'polypeptide(L)'
;MTIDASSTAHLHDRTDRLAPKPILREGGPRLAMSLLVGDSVRPTRAQSRAFAKFAHTCDPVADDLVAAIRRDRLRIRTQFEQALEHGIETVDDSAPEMAAFIATLDGVPFRVDYDKLDLAARAIVRMPMSTRCGSRATSYAT
;
A
#
# COMPACT_ATOMS: atom_id res chain seq x y z
N MET A 1 -26.17 20.04 -3.86
CA MET A 1 -25.61 19.00 -4.74
C MET A 1 -24.71 18.13 -3.86
N THR A 2 -25.31 17.13 -3.24
CA THR A 2 -24.72 16.27 -2.21
C THR A 2 -23.96 15.17 -2.93
N ILE A 3 -22.63 15.16 -2.80
CA ILE A 3 -21.83 14.02 -3.23
C ILE A 3 -22.14 12.92 -2.22
N ASP A 4 -22.96 11.95 -2.62
CA ASP A 4 -23.12 10.69 -1.94
C ASP A 4 -21.76 9.99 -1.98
N ALA A 5 -21.03 10.11 -0.88
CA ALA A 5 -19.81 9.37 -0.63
C ALA A 5 -20.22 7.92 -0.46
N SER A 6 -20.40 7.21 -1.58
CA SER A 6 -20.47 5.75 -1.63
C SER A 6 -19.25 5.19 -0.92
N SER A 7 -19.50 4.92 0.34
CA SER A 7 -18.74 4.21 1.35
C SER A 7 -17.52 3.45 0.81
N THR A 8 -16.34 4.04 0.99
CA THR A 8 -15.07 3.31 0.99
C THR A 8 -14.97 2.26 2.12
N ALA A 9 -16.02 2.06 2.92
CA ALA A 9 -16.05 1.04 3.97
C ALA A 9 -16.03 -0.40 3.44
N HIS A 10 -16.32 -0.64 2.15
CA HIS A 10 -16.39 -2.00 1.63
C HIS A 10 -15.03 -2.67 1.36
N LEU A 11 -13.94 -1.90 1.28
CA LEU A 11 -12.60 -2.44 0.99
C LEU A 11 -11.93 -3.07 2.23
N HIS A 12 -12.46 -2.80 3.43
CA HIS A 12 -11.93 -3.31 4.69
C HIS A 12 -13.06 -3.62 5.67
N ASP A 13 -13.91 -4.60 5.35
CA ASP A 13 -14.60 -5.33 6.41
C ASP A 13 -13.55 -6.11 7.23
N ARG A 14 -12.91 -5.42 8.18
CA ARG A 14 -11.94 -5.98 9.14
C ARG A 14 -12.63 -6.76 10.26
N THR A 15 -13.96 -6.72 10.31
CA THR A 15 -14.79 -7.46 11.26
C THR A 15 -15.04 -8.88 10.80
N ASP A 16 -15.01 -9.12 9.49
CA ASP A 16 -15.14 -10.46 8.94
C ASP A 16 -13.93 -11.34 9.27
N ARG A 17 -14.19 -12.35 10.12
CA ARG A 17 -13.23 -13.38 10.49
C ARG A 17 -12.94 -14.24 9.27
N LEU A 18 -11.89 -13.90 8.52
CA LEU A 18 -11.30 -14.84 7.57
C LEU A 18 -10.90 -16.09 8.34
N ALA A 19 -11.62 -17.18 8.10
CA ALA A 19 -11.26 -18.49 8.62
C ALA A 19 -9.81 -18.77 8.22
N PRO A 20 -8.93 -19.18 9.17
CA PRO A 20 -7.56 -19.51 8.81
C PRO A 20 -7.59 -20.60 7.73
N LYS A 21 -6.68 -20.49 6.75
CA LYS A 21 -6.59 -21.43 5.64
C LYS A 21 -6.48 -22.87 6.19
N PRO A 22 -7.09 -23.88 5.55
CA PRO A 22 -7.11 -25.26 6.05
C PRO A 22 -5.72 -25.81 6.37
N ILE A 23 -4.72 -25.45 5.55
CA ILE A 23 -3.31 -25.84 5.72
C ILE A 23 -2.67 -25.34 7.04
N LEU A 24 -3.27 -24.34 7.68
CA LEU A 24 -2.85 -23.80 8.98
C LEU A 24 -3.66 -24.37 10.15
N ARG A 25 -4.67 -25.21 9.90
CA ARG A 25 -5.58 -25.76 10.93
C ARG A 25 -5.26 -27.18 11.36
N GLU A 26 -4.47 -27.92 10.58
CA GLU A 26 -4.27 -29.36 10.75
C GLU A 26 -2.78 -29.75 10.76
N GLY A 27 -2.43 -30.76 11.57
CA GLY A 27 -1.11 -31.39 11.58
C GLY A 27 0.04 -30.56 12.18
N GLY A 28 1.28 -30.98 11.88
CA GLY A 28 2.53 -30.39 12.39
C GLY A 28 2.71 -28.87 12.17
N PRO A 29 2.25 -28.26 11.07
CA PRO A 29 2.35 -26.82 10.84
C PRO A 29 1.59 -25.96 11.87
N ARG A 30 0.43 -26.42 12.35
CA ARG A 30 -0.34 -25.72 13.39
C ARG A 30 0.41 -25.68 14.72
N LEU A 31 1.03 -26.80 15.10
CA LEU A 31 1.82 -26.91 16.32
C LEU A 31 3.10 -26.05 16.23
N ALA A 32 3.78 -26.08 15.08
CA ALA A 32 4.94 -25.22 14.84
C ALA A 32 4.57 -23.72 14.89
N MET A 33 3.43 -23.33 14.32
CA MET A 33 2.94 -21.95 14.37
C MET A 33 2.53 -21.51 15.77
N SER A 34 1.87 -22.36 16.57
CA SER A 34 1.53 -22.02 17.95
C SER A 34 2.78 -21.89 18.84
N LEU A 35 3.82 -22.69 18.57
CA LEU A 35 5.09 -22.62 19.30
C LEU A 35 5.94 -21.40 18.91
N LEU A 36 5.93 -20.99 17.64
CA LEU A 36 6.75 -19.88 17.14
C LEU A 36 6.08 -18.50 17.26
N VAL A 37 4.75 -18.44 17.22
CA VAL A 37 3.99 -17.18 17.09
C VAL A 37 3.03 -16.90 18.26
N GLY A 38 2.89 -17.84 19.20
CA GLY A 38 1.91 -17.74 20.29
C GLY A 38 0.46 -17.90 19.82
N ASP A 39 -0.50 -17.61 20.69
CA ASP A 39 -1.94 -17.92 20.48
C ASP A 39 -2.58 -17.21 19.27
N SER A 40 -1.96 -16.15 18.72
CA SER A 40 -2.41 -15.57 17.46
C SER A 40 -1.38 -14.65 16.79
N VAL A 41 -1.34 -14.67 15.46
CA VAL A 41 -0.67 -13.66 14.60
C VAL A 41 -1.34 -12.27 14.68
N ARG A 42 -2.43 -12.12 15.46
CA ARG A 42 -3.21 -10.88 15.52
C ARG A 42 -2.52 -9.87 16.45
N PRO A 43 -2.58 -8.58 16.10
CA PRO A 43 -2.11 -7.53 16.99
C PRO A 43 -2.93 -7.53 18.28
N THR A 44 -2.25 -7.36 19.41
CA THR A 44 -2.87 -7.11 20.71
C THR A 44 -3.70 -5.82 20.67
N ARG A 45 -4.65 -5.66 21.60
CA ARG A 45 -5.42 -4.40 21.71
C ARG A 45 -4.51 -3.17 21.91
N ALA A 46 -3.40 -3.33 22.61
CA ALA A 46 -2.41 -2.27 22.80
C ALA A 46 -1.71 -1.92 21.49
N GLN A 47 -1.29 -2.91 20.71
CA GLN A 47 -0.70 -2.71 19.38
C GLN A 47 -1.70 -2.07 18.40
N SER A 48 -2.96 -2.52 18.39
CA SER A 48 -4.00 -1.91 17.55
C SER A 48 -4.26 -0.44 17.89
N ARG A 49 -4.31 -0.08 19.19
CA ARG A 49 -4.42 1.34 19.61
C ARG A 49 -3.19 2.16 19.24
N ALA A 50 -1.99 1.59 19.43
CA ALA A 50 -0.75 2.24 19.05
C ALA A 50 -0.64 2.43 17.54
N PHE A 51 -1.21 1.54 16.73
CA PHE A 51 -1.30 1.69 15.28
C PHE A 51 -2.37 2.70 14.87
N ALA A 52 -3.51 2.74 15.57
CA ALA A 52 -4.61 3.67 15.29
C ALA A 52 -4.19 5.14 15.39
N LYS A 53 -3.17 5.49 16.19
CA LYS A 53 -2.65 6.87 16.25
C LYS A 53 -2.12 7.36 14.89
N PHE A 54 -1.63 6.46 14.04
CA PHE A 54 -1.15 6.78 12.71
C PHE A 54 -2.28 6.86 11.68
N ALA A 55 -3.50 6.42 12.01
CA ALA A 55 -4.65 6.53 11.12
C ALA A 55 -5.08 7.97 10.85
N HIS A 56 -4.63 8.91 11.69
CA HIS A 56 -4.88 10.34 11.55
C HIS A 56 -3.62 11.13 11.18
N THR A 57 -2.50 10.46 10.92
CA THR A 57 -1.28 11.09 10.42
C THR A 57 -1.39 11.11 8.90
N CYS A 58 -1.62 12.30 8.34
CA CYS A 58 -1.58 12.52 6.90
C CYS A 58 -0.16 12.83 6.43
N ASP A 59 0.00 12.98 5.11
CA ASP A 59 1.22 13.42 4.46
C ASP A 59 0.98 14.84 3.91
N PRO A 60 1.43 15.89 4.62
CA PRO A 60 1.19 17.27 4.22
C PRO A 60 1.71 17.59 2.81
N VAL A 61 2.83 16.98 2.41
CA VAL A 61 3.43 17.23 1.09
C VAL A 61 2.55 16.63 -0.01
N ALA A 62 2.05 15.41 0.21
CA ALA A 62 1.10 14.79 -0.71
C ALA A 62 -0.26 15.51 -0.72
N ASP A 63 -0.73 15.98 0.43
CA ASP A 63 -1.99 16.71 0.58
C ASP A 63 -1.96 18.04 -0.19
N ASP A 64 -0.85 18.78 -0.10
CA ASP A 64 -0.62 20.03 -0.84
C ASP A 64 -0.59 19.79 -2.35
N LEU A 65 0.07 18.71 -2.80
CA LEU A 65 0.07 18.32 -4.20
C LEU A 65 -1.35 17.96 -4.69
N VAL A 66 -2.13 17.21 -3.92
CA VAL A 66 -3.52 16.89 -4.26
C VAL A 66 -4.37 18.15 -4.34
N ALA A 67 -4.16 19.11 -3.42
CA ALA A 67 -4.84 20.40 -3.46
C ALA A 67 -4.48 21.17 -4.74
N ALA A 68 -3.21 21.17 -5.16
CA ALA A 68 -2.76 21.78 -6.40
C ALA A 68 -3.41 21.10 -7.63
N ILE A 69 -3.39 19.76 -7.71
CA ILE A 69 -4.05 18.98 -8.78
C ILE A 69 -5.55 19.33 -8.88
N ARG A 70 -6.22 19.60 -7.76
CA ARG A 70 -7.63 20.01 -7.78
C ARG A 70 -7.84 21.41 -8.38
N ARG A 71 -6.87 22.32 -8.23
CA ARG A 71 -6.93 23.67 -8.82
C ARG A 71 -6.68 23.64 -10.32
N ASP A 72 -5.73 22.82 -10.78
CA ASP A 72 -5.36 22.72 -12.20
C ASP A 72 -4.94 21.30 -12.59
N ARG A 73 -5.97 20.46 -12.81
CA ARG A 73 -5.79 19.01 -12.98
C ARG A 73 -4.99 18.64 -14.22
N LEU A 74 -5.26 19.29 -15.36
CA LEU A 74 -4.65 18.92 -16.62
C LEU A 74 -3.17 19.25 -16.61
N ARG A 75 -2.81 20.50 -16.27
CA ARG A 75 -1.41 20.95 -16.27
C ARG A 75 -0.57 20.13 -15.29
N ILE A 76 -1.01 20.02 -14.04
CA ILE A 76 -0.21 19.39 -12.98
C ILE A 76 -0.10 17.89 -13.20
N ARG A 77 -1.15 17.22 -13.73
CA ARG A 77 -1.03 15.81 -14.08
C ARG A 77 -0.02 15.60 -15.21
N THR A 78 -0.02 16.43 -16.26
CA THR A 78 0.97 16.34 -17.33
C THR A 78 2.40 16.56 -16.79
N GLN A 79 2.60 17.58 -15.95
CA GLN A 79 3.88 17.82 -15.28
C GLN A 79 4.32 16.62 -14.42
N PHE A 80 3.38 16.00 -13.70
CA PHE A 80 3.65 14.82 -12.86
C PHE A 80 4.12 13.62 -13.67
N GLU A 81 3.40 13.25 -14.73
CA GLU A 81 3.79 12.11 -15.58
C GLU A 81 5.15 12.35 -16.23
N GLN A 82 5.40 13.57 -16.73
CA GLN A 82 6.69 13.94 -17.30
C GLN A 82 7.83 13.82 -16.28
N ALA A 83 7.63 14.31 -15.04
CA ALA A 83 8.63 14.20 -13.99
C ALA A 83 8.92 12.74 -13.60
N LEU A 84 7.90 11.87 -13.60
CA LEU A 84 8.07 10.45 -13.29
C LEU A 84 8.84 9.70 -14.38
N GLU A 85 8.63 10.04 -15.65
CA GLU A 85 9.25 9.34 -16.77
C GLU A 85 10.65 9.86 -17.10
N HIS A 86 10.87 11.17 -16.94
CA HIS A 86 12.05 11.86 -17.45
C HIS A 86 12.81 12.68 -16.40
N GLY A 87 12.32 12.76 -15.16
CA GLY A 87 12.91 13.58 -14.10
C GLY A 87 12.31 15.00 -14.04
N ILE A 88 12.31 15.58 -12.85
CA ILE A 88 11.68 16.88 -12.55
C ILE A 88 12.37 18.05 -13.25
N GLU A 89 13.67 17.93 -13.50
CA GLU A 89 14.51 18.88 -14.22
C GLU A 89 14.07 19.10 -15.68
N THR A 90 13.25 18.19 -16.23
CA THR A 90 12.69 18.35 -17.58
C THR A 90 11.41 19.18 -17.60
N VAL A 91 10.82 19.46 -16.44
CA VAL A 91 9.53 20.15 -16.31
C VAL A 91 9.77 21.65 -16.14
N ASP A 92 9.51 22.41 -17.20
CA ASP A 92 9.50 23.88 -17.16
C ASP A 92 8.36 24.41 -16.26
N ASP A 93 8.64 25.47 -15.50
CA ASP A 93 7.69 26.14 -14.60
C ASP A 93 6.89 25.14 -13.73
N SER A 94 7.63 24.22 -13.09
CA SER A 94 7.03 23.20 -12.24
C SER A 94 6.27 23.84 -11.07
N ALA A 95 5.06 23.34 -10.80
CA ALA A 95 4.31 23.79 -9.63
C ALA A 95 5.13 23.55 -8.35
N PRO A 96 5.18 24.50 -7.40
CA PRO A 96 6.02 24.36 -6.21
C PRO A 96 5.66 23.14 -5.36
N GLU A 97 4.37 22.76 -5.29
CA GLU A 97 3.92 21.55 -4.62
C GLU A 97 4.44 20.27 -5.31
N MET A 98 4.63 20.30 -6.63
CA MET A 98 5.20 19.20 -7.39
C MET A 98 6.69 19.02 -7.08
N ALA A 99 7.45 20.11 -7.14
CA ALA A 99 8.88 20.10 -6.85
C ALA A 99 9.14 19.63 -5.41
N ALA A 100 8.34 20.09 -4.45
CA ALA A 100 8.44 19.65 -3.06
C ALA A 100 8.15 18.15 -2.88
N PHE A 101 7.15 17.62 -3.62
CA PHE A 101 6.84 16.20 -3.61
C PHE A 101 7.98 15.35 -4.17
N ILE A 102 8.51 15.70 -5.35
CA ILE A 102 9.62 14.95 -5.96
C ILE A 102 10.89 15.02 -5.10
N ALA A 103 11.23 16.20 -4.56
CA ALA A 103 12.38 16.33 -3.67
C ALA A 103 12.29 15.43 -2.42
N THR A 104 11.07 15.16 -1.94
CA THR A 104 10.84 14.20 -0.85
C THR A 104 11.09 12.75 -1.29
N LEU A 105 10.75 12.40 -2.53
CA LEU A 105 10.95 11.06 -3.09
C LEU A 105 12.42 10.78 -3.43
N ASP A 106 13.16 11.78 -3.89
CA ASP A 106 14.59 11.66 -4.23
C ASP A 106 15.46 11.35 -3.01
N GLY A 107 14.95 11.60 -1.81
CA GLY A 107 15.57 11.26 -0.55
C GLY A 107 15.59 9.75 -0.29
N VAL A 108 16.45 9.01 -0.97
CA VAL A 108 16.62 7.57 -0.74
C VAL A 108 17.12 7.33 0.69
N PRO A 109 16.38 6.59 1.54
CA PRO A 109 16.82 6.31 2.89
C PRO A 109 18.11 5.48 2.90
N PHE A 110 19.06 5.82 3.79
CA PHE A 110 20.36 5.12 3.89
C PHE A 110 20.25 3.59 4.11
N ARG A 111 19.10 3.14 4.62
CA ARG A 111 18.79 1.72 4.89
C ARG A 111 18.37 0.93 3.65
N VAL A 112 18.21 1.58 2.49
CA VAL A 112 17.85 0.92 1.23
C VAL A 112 19.06 0.14 0.72
N ASP A 113 18.84 -1.13 0.40
CA ASP A 113 19.83 -2.07 -0.12
C ASP A 113 19.33 -2.58 -1.47
N TYR A 114 19.96 -2.09 -2.55
CA TYR A 114 19.52 -2.36 -3.91
C TYR A 114 19.72 -3.82 -4.32
N ASP A 115 20.72 -4.51 -3.78
CA ASP A 115 20.95 -5.94 -4.06
C ASP A 115 19.80 -6.78 -3.50
N LYS A 116 19.29 -6.41 -2.31
CA LYS A 116 18.11 -7.05 -1.74
C LYS A 116 16.83 -6.75 -2.52
N LEU A 117 16.67 -5.53 -3.04
CA LEU A 117 15.53 -5.17 -3.88
C LEU A 117 15.53 -5.96 -5.19
N ASP A 118 16.68 -6.08 -5.83
CA ASP A 118 16.86 -6.84 -7.07
C ASP A 118 16.64 -8.35 -6.87
N LEU A 119 17.15 -8.90 -5.76
CA LEU A 119 16.83 -10.27 -5.35
C LEU A 119 15.31 -10.47 -5.14
N ALA A 120 14.65 -9.55 -4.44
CA ALA A 120 13.21 -9.61 -4.21
C ALA A 120 12.40 -9.51 -5.51
N ALA A 121 12.80 -8.63 -6.44
CA ALA A 121 12.15 -8.49 -7.74
C ALA A 121 12.21 -9.81 -8.53
N ARG A 122 13.39 -10.45 -8.61
CA ARG A 122 13.55 -11.77 -9.24
C ARG A 122 12.68 -12.84 -8.56
N ALA A 123 12.67 -12.85 -7.23
CA ALA A 123 11.86 -13.79 -6.47
C ALA A 123 10.36 -13.62 -6.75
N ILE A 124 9.87 -12.39 -6.78
CA ILE A 124 8.48 -12.07 -7.10
C ILE A 124 8.14 -12.59 -8.49
N VAL A 125 8.93 -12.30 -9.52
CA VAL A 125 8.67 -12.77 -10.91
C VAL A 125 8.60 -14.30 -10.99
N ARG A 126 9.39 -15.01 -10.19
CA ARG A 126 9.43 -16.47 -10.14
C ARG A 126 8.31 -17.11 -9.32
N MET A 127 7.57 -16.34 -8.51
CA MET A 127 6.45 -16.87 -7.73
C MET A 127 5.23 -17.16 -8.63
N PRO A 128 4.60 -18.34 -8.48
CA PRO A 128 3.40 -18.67 -9.23
C PRO A 128 2.25 -17.70 -8.90
N MET A 129 1.49 -17.31 -9.93
CA MET A 129 0.37 -16.37 -9.82
C MET A 129 -0.67 -16.75 -8.74
N SER A 130 -0.83 -18.04 -8.47
CA SER A 130 -1.72 -18.59 -7.43
C SER A 130 -1.33 -18.19 -6.00
N THR A 131 -0.08 -17.78 -5.77
CA THR A 131 0.38 -17.28 -4.47
C THR A 131 0.25 -15.75 -4.38
N ARG A 132 0.29 -15.04 -5.52
CA ARG A 132 0.18 -13.58 -5.59
C ARG A 132 -1.26 -13.09 -5.47
N CYS A 133 -2.22 -13.83 -6.01
CA CYS A 133 -3.64 -13.51 -5.89
C CYS A 133 -4.25 -14.42 -4.81
N GLY A 134 -4.74 -13.85 -3.71
CA GLY A 134 -5.54 -14.59 -2.74
C GLY A 134 -6.74 -15.22 -3.45
N SER A 135 -6.75 -16.54 -3.58
CA SER A 135 -7.76 -17.32 -4.27
C SER A 135 -9.18 -16.95 -3.79
N ARG A 136 -9.92 -16.21 -4.62
CA ARG A 136 -11.37 -16.22 -4.62
C ARG A 136 -11.85 -16.38 -6.06
N ALA A 137 -11.69 -17.59 -6.59
CA ALA A 137 -12.48 -18.02 -7.73
C ALA A 137 -13.86 -18.41 -7.18
N THR A 138 -14.74 -17.43 -7.03
CA THR A 138 -16.16 -17.72 -6.82
C THR A 138 -16.74 -18.03 -8.19
N SER A 139 -16.74 -19.32 -8.54
CA SER A 139 -17.52 -19.81 -9.68
C SER A 139 -18.99 -19.74 -9.30
N TYR A 140 -19.71 -18.75 -9.81
CA TYR A 140 -21.17 -18.83 -9.88
C TYR A 140 -21.52 -19.67 -11.11
N ALA A 141 -21.97 -20.90 -10.86
CA ALA A 141 -22.68 -21.70 -11.86
C ALA A 141 -24.16 -21.31 -11.79
N THR A 142 -24.65 -20.86 -12.94
CA THR A 142 -26.01 -20.73 -13.50
C THR A 142 -27.21 -20.65 -12.54
#